data_AF-A0A1X0MII4-F1
#
_entry.id   AF-A0A1X0MII4-F1
#
_cell.length_a   1.000
_cell.length_b   1.000
_cell.length_c   1.000
_cell.angle_alpha   90.00
_cell.angle_beta   90.00
_cell.angle_gamma   90.00
#
_symmetry.space_group_name_H-M   'P 1'
#
loop_
_entity.id
_entity.type
_entity.pdbx_description
1 polymer ?
#
loop_
_entity_poly.entity_id
_entity_poly.type
_entity_poly.pdbx_seq_one_letter_code
_entity_poly.pdbx_strand_id
1 'polypeptide(L)'
;ALEGINFPGHFLLRVPGADHLLDPCGGRRLYPKDCRELLVRQFGPTMQLQAAHMTRATAANMLQRLSRNLRHLHTLNDDLIAALKDADRIVELGQATSSDHMARASLYQSLECPQAERFDLQHALMLSEDPIQRLRLTERLSQLPSHRSVH
;
A
#
# COMPACT_ATOMS: atom_id res chain seq x y z
N ALA A 1 13.03 23.26 7.93
CA ALA A 1 13.72 21.97 8.15
C ALA A 1 13.49 21.07 6.94
N LEU A 2 14.31 20.04 6.74
CA LEU A 2 14.07 19.02 5.70
C LEU A 2 12.74 18.29 5.96
N GLU A 3 11.91 18.10 4.93
CA GLU A 3 10.58 17.49 5.07
C GLU A 3 10.43 16.25 4.19
N GLY A 4 9.85 15.18 4.72
CA GLY A 4 9.42 14.04 3.91
C GLY A 4 8.13 14.34 3.15
N ILE A 5 8.02 13.87 1.91
CA ILE A 5 6.86 14.01 1.02
C ILE A 5 6.30 12.62 0.71
N ASN A 6 5.00 12.43 0.91
CA ASN A 6 4.31 11.15 0.74
C ASN A 6 3.93 10.88 -0.73
N PHE A 7 4.88 10.99 -1.64
CA PHE A 7 4.63 10.92 -3.09
C PHE A 7 4.13 9.53 -3.54
N PRO A 8 3.12 9.39 -4.41
CA PRO A 8 2.66 8.06 -4.84
C PRO A 8 3.82 7.21 -5.37
N GLY A 9 4.05 6.06 -4.72
CA GLY A 9 5.12 5.15 -5.07
C GLY A 9 6.55 5.50 -4.65
N HIS A 10 6.81 6.74 -4.21
CA HIS A 10 8.14 7.21 -3.81
C HIS A 10 8.11 7.93 -2.46
N PHE A 11 9.17 7.84 -1.67
CA PHE A 11 9.36 8.75 -0.54
C PHE A 11 10.36 9.80 -0.97
N LEU A 12 9.92 11.05 -1.05
CA LEU A 12 10.76 12.16 -1.53
C LEU A 12 11.06 13.13 -0.38
N LEU A 13 12.08 13.96 -0.55
CA LEU A 13 12.45 14.97 0.43
C LEU A 13 12.30 16.37 -0.16
N ARG A 14 11.69 17.27 0.59
CA ARG A 14 11.65 18.72 0.31
C ARG A 14 12.70 19.42 1.15
N VAL A 15 13.60 20.13 0.48
CA VAL A 15 14.63 20.95 1.12
C VAL A 15 14.14 22.40 1.23
N PRO A 16 14.26 23.06 2.39
CA PRO A 16 13.93 24.48 2.52
C PRO A 16 14.69 25.34 1.52
N GLY A 17 13.97 26.21 0.80
CA GLY A 17 14.55 27.13 -0.18
C GLY A 17 14.95 26.51 -1.53
N ALA A 18 14.76 25.19 -1.70
CA ALA A 18 14.95 24.53 -2.98
C ALA A 18 13.67 24.57 -3.84
N ASP A 19 13.85 24.66 -5.15
CA ASP A 19 12.80 24.58 -6.18
C ASP A 19 12.54 23.15 -6.68
N HIS A 20 13.20 22.16 -6.07
CA HIS A 20 13.15 20.75 -6.44
C HIS A 20 12.95 19.85 -5.22
N LEU A 21 12.52 18.62 -5.47
CA LEU A 21 12.54 17.54 -4.50
C LEU A 21 13.84 16.73 -4.64
N LEU A 22 14.18 15.98 -3.59
CA LEU A 22 15.26 15.00 -3.63
C LEU A 22 14.70 13.58 -3.56
N ASP A 23 15.24 12.72 -4.39
CA ASP A 23 15.10 11.27 -4.27
C ASP A 23 16.17 10.74 -3.30
N PRO A 24 15.81 10.29 -2.08
CA PRO A 24 16.78 9.80 -1.11
C PRO A 24 17.43 8.48 -1.53
N CYS A 25 16.83 7.70 -2.41
CA CYS A 25 17.37 6.42 -2.86
C CYS A 25 18.40 6.62 -3.98
N GLY A 26 18.10 7.54 -4.92
CA GLY A 26 18.95 7.79 -6.09
C GLY A 26 19.86 9.02 -6.00
N GLY A 27 19.69 9.87 -4.97
CA GLY A 27 20.41 11.14 -4.83
C GLY A 27 20.04 12.20 -5.87
N ARG A 28 18.98 11.98 -6.66
CA ARG A 28 18.59 12.84 -7.78
C ARG A 28 17.78 14.04 -7.30
N ARG A 29 17.99 15.18 -7.96
CA ARG A 29 17.06 16.31 -7.92
C ARG A 29 15.89 16.02 -8.86
N LEU A 30 14.68 16.22 -8.38
CA LEU A 30 13.44 15.99 -9.10
C LEU A 30 12.68 17.32 -9.22
N TYR A 31 12.58 17.81 -10.45
CA TYR A 31 11.74 18.93 -10.81
C TYR A 31 10.30 18.45 -11.09
N PRO A 32 9.31 19.36 -11.25
CA PRO A 32 7.93 18.96 -11.50
C PRO A 32 7.76 18.00 -12.69
N LYS A 33 8.57 18.17 -13.75
CA LYS A 33 8.59 17.25 -14.90
C LYS A 33 9.03 15.84 -14.48
N ASP A 34 10.10 15.71 -13.70
CA ASP A 34 10.57 14.40 -13.21
C ASP A 34 9.52 13.73 -12.32
N CYS A 35 8.84 14.50 -11.46
CA CYS A 35 7.77 13.98 -10.61
C CYS A 35 6.60 13.44 -11.45
N ARG A 36 6.23 14.12 -12.53
CA ARG A 36 5.24 13.61 -13.49
C ARG A 36 5.72 12.33 -14.15
N GLU A 37 6.99 12.25 -14.55
CA GLU A 37 7.54 11.03 -15.13
C GLU A 37 7.52 9.85 -14.16
N LEU A 38 7.77 10.06 -12.85
CA LEU A 38 7.62 9.01 -11.84
C LEU A 38 6.18 8.47 -11.79
N LEU A 39 5.17 9.34 -11.78
CA LEU A 39 3.77 8.93 -11.79
C LEU A 39 3.41 8.16 -13.05
N VAL A 40 3.83 8.65 -14.21
CA VAL A 40 3.54 8.00 -15.50
C VAL A 40 4.18 6.62 -15.59
N ARG A 41 5.42 6.48 -15.12
CA ARG A 41 6.11 5.17 -15.10
C ARG A 41 5.41 4.16 -14.21
N GLN A 42 4.82 4.61 -13.10
CA GLN A 42 4.24 3.71 -12.11
C GLN A 42 2.75 3.43 -12.32
N PHE A 43 1.97 4.43 -12.74
CA PHE A 43 0.52 4.36 -12.81
C PHE A 43 -0.02 4.55 -14.24
N GLY A 44 0.85 4.78 -15.23
CA GLY A 44 0.49 4.93 -16.63
C GLY A 44 0.30 6.39 -17.08
N PRO A 45 0.17 6.61 -18.41
CA PRO A 45 0.22 7.93 -19.02
C PRO A 45 -0.92 8.87 -18.65
N THR A 46 -2.02 8.34 -18.12
CA THR A 46 -3.21 9.10 -17.72
C THR A 46 -3.08 9.70 -16.32
N MET A 47 -2.13 9.24 -15.50
CA MET A 47 -1.92 9.75 -14.15
C MET A 47 -1.35 11.18 -14.19
N GLN A 48 -2.04 12.11 -13.52
CA GLN A 48 -1.65 13.51 -13.48
C GLN A 48 -1.00 13.89 -12.16
N LEU A 49 -0.05 14.82 -12.22
CA LEU A 49 0.56 15.39 -11.02
C LEU A 49 -0.44 16.34 -10.34
N GLN A 50 -0.76 16.08 -9.09
CA GLN A 50 -1.68 16.89 -8.29
C GLN A 50 -0.98 17.41 -7.03
N ALA A 51 -1.47 18.54 -6.49
CA ALA A 51 -0.94 19.12 -5.26
C ALA A 51 -0.98 18.14 -4.07
N ALA A 52 -2.00 17.26 -4.04
CA ALA A 52 -2.12 16.21 -3.02
C ALA A 52 -0.92 15.25 -2.97
N HIS A 53 -0.24 15.03 -4.10
CA HIS A 53 0.97 14.18 -4.17
C HIS A 53 2.19 14.84 -3.53
N MET A 54 2.15 16.16 -3.32
CA MET A 54 3.23 16.95 -2.74
C MET A 54 3.00 17.25 -1.25
N THR A 55 2.07 16.55 -0.63
CA THR A 55 1.76 16.72 0.80
C THR A 55 2.90 16.20 1.67
N ARG A 56 3.15 16.92 2.77
CA ARG A 56 4.11 16.50 3.79
C ARG A 56 3.70 15.16 4.37
N ALA A 57 4.63 14.23 4.45
CA ALA A 57 4.44 12.95 5.11
C ALA A 57 4.35 13.17 6.63
N THR A 58 3.27 12.68 7.24
CA THR A 58 3.18 12.57 8.70
C THR A 58 4.03 11.40 9.20
N ALA A 59 4.29 11.35 10.51
CA ALA A 59 4.96 10.20 11.14
C ALA A 59 4.21 8.89 10.85
N ALA A 60 2.88 8.90 10.92
CA ALA A 60 2.05 7.75 10.58
C ALA A 60 2.21 7.31 9.12
N ASN A 61 2.24 8.26 8.17
CA ASN A 61 2.47 7.90 6.75
C ASN A 61 3.84 7.24 6.54
N MET A 62 4.88 7.76 7.20
CA MET A 62 6.22 7.17 7.11
C MET A 62 6.25 5.76 7.70
N LEU A 63 5.65 5.55 8.87
CA LEU A 63 5.56 4.22 9.49
C LEU A 63 4.72 3.24 8.66
N GLN A 64 3.60 3.66 8.07
CA GLN A 64 2.82 2.80 7.17
C GLN A 64 3.63 2.41 5.92
N ARG A 65 4.46 3.31 5.36
CA ARG A 65 5.34 2.99 4.24
C ARG A 65 6.41 1.97 4.61
N LEU A 66 7.07 2.19 5.74
CA LEU A 66 8.07 1.26 6.25
C LEU A 66 7.43 -0.11 6.53
N SER A 67 6.23 -0.13 7.10
CA SER A 67 5.50 -1.38 7.36
C SER A 67 5.15 -2.12 6.06
N ARG A 68 4.76 -1.42 4.98
CA ARG A 68 4.56 -2.05 3.66
C ARG A 68 5.86 -2.64 3.10
N ASN A 69 6.99 -1.95 3.28
CA ASN A 69 8.29 -2.42 2.85
C ASN A 69 8.71 -3.67 3.64
N LEU A 70 8.62 -3.63 4.97
CA LEU A 70 8.94 -4.77 5.83
C LEU A 70 8.03 -5.97 5.58
N ARG A 71 6.72 -5.76 5.44
CA ARG A 71 5.78 -6.82 5.03
C ARG A 71 6.26 -7.51 3.75
N HIS A 72 6.62 -6.74 2.73
CA HIS A 72 7.10 -7.30 1.47
C HIS A 72 8.39 -8.11 1.64
N LEU A 73 9.37 -7.58 2.39
CA LEU A 73 10.64 -8.26 2.65
C LEU A 73 10.44 -9.55 3.48
N HIS A 74 9.59 -9.52 4.51
CA HIS A 74 9.26 -10.72 5.29
C HIS A 74 8.52 -11.76 4.44
N THR A 75 7.60 -11.35 3.56
CA THR A 75 6.95 -12.25 2.60
C THR A 75 7.97 -12.89 1.65
N LEU A 76 8.94 -12.14 1.13
CA LEU A 76 10.00 -12.69 0.26
C LEU A 76 10.90 -13.70 0.97
N ASN A 77 11.02 -13.59 2.30
CA ASN A 77 11.82 -14.49 3.13
C ASN A 77 10.98 -15.61 3.78
N ASP A 78 9.74 -15.81 3.33
CA ASP A 78 8.78 -16.78 3.88
C ASP A 78 8.49 -16.63 5.40
N ASP A 79 8.81 -15.48 6.00
CA ASP A 79 8.47 -15.16 7.39
C ASP A 79 7.05 -14.60 7.46
N LEU A 80 6.07 -15.50 7.35
CA LEU A 80 4.65 -15.14 7.29
C LEU A 80 4.16 -14.44 8.56
N ILE A 81 4.71 -14.77 9.72
CA ILE A 81 4.30 -14.20 11.00
C ILE A 81 4.82 -12.77 11.15
N ALA A 82 6.07 -12.51 10.77
CA ALA A 82 6.59 -11.14 10.74
C ALA A 82 5.88 -10.29 9.68
N ALA A 83 5.61 -10.86 8.50
CA ALA A 83 4.85 -10.19 7.46
C ALA A 83 3.43 -9.81 7.95
N LEU A 84 2.76 -10.71 8.68
CA LEU A 84 1.43 -10.43 9.24
C LEU A 84 1.46 -9.30 10.27
N LYS A 85 2.45 -9.29 11.18
CA LYS A 85 2.62 -8.19 12.15
C LYS A 85 2.79 -6.84 11.47
N ASP A 86 3.55 -6.78 10.38
CA ASP A 86 3.69 -5.54 9.62
C ASP A 86 2.43 -5.20 8.82
N ALA A 87 1.68 -6.20 8.35
CA ALA A 87 0.39 -5.99 7.71
C ALA A 87 -0.66 -5.40 8.68
N ASP A 88 -0.72 -5.91 9.91
CA ASP A 88 -1.61 -5.39 10.96
C ASP A 88 -1.25 -3.96 11.33
N ARG A 89 0.05 -3.67 11.50
CA ARG A 89 0.52 -2.31 11.80
C ARG A 89 0.07 -1.29 10.75
N ILE A 90 -0.04 -1.66 9.47
CA ILE A 90 -0.53 -0.75 8.43
C ILE A 90 -1.97 -0.31 8.71
N VAL A 91 -2.83 -1.25 9.12
CA VAL A 91 -4.26 -1.03 9.43
C VAL A 91 -4.41 -0.26 10.74
N GLU A 92 -3.59 -0.53 11.74
CA GLU A 92 -3.62 0.17 13.03
C GLU A 92 -3.16 1.64 12.93
N LEU A 93 -2.18 1.93 12.07
CA LEU A 93 -1.59 3.27 11.95
C LEU A 93 -2.45 4.26 11.15
N GLY A 94 -3.49 3.81 10.45
CA GLY A 94 -4.35 4.69 9.67
C GLY A 94 -5.11 3.98 8.57
N GLN A 95 -5.52 4.73 7.55
CA GLN A 95 -6.30 4.19 6.45
C GLN A 95 -5.46 3.21 5.61
N ALA A 96 -5.88 1.95 5.60
CA ALA A 96 -5.36 0.91 4.72
C ALA A 96 -6.03 0.96 3.35
N THR A 97 -5.31 0.59 2.30
CA THR A 97 -5.85 0.54 0.93
C THR A 97 -6.47 -0.81 0.63
N SER A 98 -7.21 -0.91 -0.48
CA SER A 98 -7.65 -2.22 -1.01
C SER A 98 -6.48 -3.20 -1.16
N SER A 99 -5.32 -2.72 -1.66
CA SER A 99 -4.12 -3.56 -1.81
C SER A 99 -3.49 -4.00 -0.48
N ASP A 100 -3.62 -3.22 0.59
CA ASP A 100 -3.14 -3.63 1.92
C ASP A 100 -3.99 -4.75 2.51
N HIS A 101 -5.30 -4.65 2.40
CA HIS A 101 -6.22 -5.71 2.79
C HIS A 101 -5.99 -6.98 1.95
N MET A 102 -5.83 -6.87 0.63
CA MET A 102 -5.51 -8.02 -0.22
C MET A 102 -4.21 -8.71 0.20
N ALA A 103 -3.17 -7.94 0.51
CA ALA A 103 -1.89 -8.49 0.94
C ALA A 103 -2.04 -9.24 2.28
N ARG A 104 -2.81 -8.69 3.23
CA ARG A 104 -3.06 -9.36 4.51
C ARG A 104 -3.95 -10.60 4.35
N ALA A 105 -4.95 -10.56 3.47
CA ALA A 105 -5.77 -11.72 3.10
C ALA A 105 -4.92 -12.87 2.55
N SER A 106 -3.94 -12.58 1.69
CA SER A 106 -3.00 -13.59 1.19
C SER A 106 -2.12 -14.20 2.30
N LEU A 107 -1.73 -13.42 3.31
CA LEU A 107 -1.04 -13.96 4.48
C LEU A 107 -1.95 -14.89 5.29
N TYR A 108 -3.20 -14.49 5.53
CA TYR A 108 -4.19 -15.34 6.21
C TYR A 108 -4.52 -16.62 5.44
N GLN A 109 -4.52 -16.57 4.11
CA GLN A 109 -4.65 -17.75 3.27
C GLN A 109 -3.50 -18.73 3.51
N SER A 110 -2.26 -18.26 3.47
CA SER A 110 -1.07 -19.09 3.73
C SER A 110 -1.01 -19.64 5.15
N LEU A 111 -1.63 -18.95 6.11
CA LEU A 111 -1.75 -19.36 7.50
C LEU A 111 -3.04 -20.16 7.79
N GLU A 112 -3.77 -20.58 6.75
CA GLU A 112 -5.00 -21.38 6.86
C GLU A 112 -6.06 -20.76 7.80
N CYS A 113 -6.19 -19.43 7.75
CA CYS A 113 -7.11 -18.63 8.56
C CYS A 113 -8.27 -18.08 7.70
N PRO A 114 -9.22 -18.91 7.24
CA PRO A 114 -10.20 -18.55 6.20
C PRO A 114 -11.15 -17.43 6.63
N GLN A 115 -11.44 -17.28 7.92
CA GLN A 115 -12.31 -16.20 8.41
C GLN A 115 -11.61 -14.84 8.35
N ALA A 116 -10.33 -14.81 8.71
CA ALA A 116 -9.53 -13.59 8.64
C ALA A 116 -9.25 -13.20 7.17
N GLU A 117 -8.96 -14.19 6.31
CA GLU A 117 -8.89 -13.98 4.87
C GLU A 117 -10.18 -13.37 4.33
N ARG A 118 -11.34 -13.96 4.66
CA ARG A 118 -12.66 -13.47 4.22
C ARG A 118 -12.88 -12.01 4.64
N PHE A 119 -12.58 -11.68 5.89
CA PHE A 119 -12.72 -10.32 6.42
C PHE A 119 -11.94 -9.31 5.59
N ASP A 120 -10.67 -9.61 5.28
CA ASP A 120 -9.84 -8.71 4.51
C ASP A 120 -10.25 -8.64 3.03
N LEU A 121 -10.67 -9.75 2.43
CA LEU A 121 -11.18 -9.72 1.05
C LEU A 121 -12.45 -8.88 0.92
N GLN A 122 -13.34 -8.91 1.91
CA GLN A 122 -14.53 -8.05 1.94
C GLN A 122 -14.14 -6.56 2.05
N HIS A 123 -13.17 -6.23 2.91
CA HIS A 123 -12.67 -4.85 3.03
C HIS A 123 -11.98 -4.39 1.76
N ALA A 124 -11.15 -5.24 1.15
CA ALA A 124 -10.53 -4.96 -0.14
C ALA A 124 -11.58 -4.67 -1.22
N LEU A 125 -12.69 -5.43 -1.25
CA LEU A 125 -13.77 -5.25 -2.21
C LEU A 125 -14.54 -3.95 -1.98
N MET A 126 -14.75 -3.55 -0.72
CA MET A 126 -15.40 -2.27 -0.40
C MET A 126 -14.56 -1.07 -0.87
N LEU A 127 -13.24 -1.18 -0.78
CA LEU A 127 -12.30 -0.10 -1.13
C LEU A 127 -11.87 -0.11 -2.61
N SER A 128 -12.25 -1.13 -3.38
CA SER A 128 -11.82 -1.28 -4.77
C SER A 128 -12.76 -0.58 -5.73
N GLU A 129 -12.21 0.33 -6.56
CA GLU A 129 -12.92 1.01 -7.65
C GLU A 129 -12.70 0.33 -9.02
N ASP A 130 -11.71 -0.56 -9.14
CA ASP A 130 -11.38 -1.26 -10.39
C ASP A 130 -12.33 -2.45 -10.62
N PRO A 131 -13.17 -2.45 -11.68
CA PRO A 131 -14.10 -3.53 -11.96
C PRO A 131 -13.44 -4.92 -12.07
N ILE A 132 -12.21 -4.98 -12.61
CA ILE A 132 -11.49 -6.25 -12.76
C ILE A 132 -11.05 -6.77 -11.40
N GLN A 133 -10.49 -5.90 -10.55
CA GLN A 133 -10.14 -6.23 -9.18
C GLN A 133 -11.37 -6.68 -8.37
N ARG A 134 -12.50 -5.97 -8.49
CA ARG A 134 -13.76 -6.34 -7.81
C ARG A 134 -14.27 -7.72 -8.23
N LEU A 135 -14.19 -8.06 -9.51
CA LEU A 135 -14.56 -9.39 -10.02
C LEU A 135 -13.69 -10.48 -9.37
N ARG A 136 -12.36 -10.32 -9.41
CA ARG A 136 -11.40 -11.28 -8.82
C ARG A 136 -11.60 -11.47 -7.32
N LEU A 137 -11.87 -10.38 -6.59
CA LEU A 137 -12.15 -10.44 -5.15
C LEU A 137 -13.45 -11.22 -4.86
N THR A 138 -14.48 -11.00 -5.68
CA THR A 138 -15.76 -11.71 -5.56
C THR A 138 -15.61 -13.21 -5.85
N GLU A 139 -14.83 -13.57 -6.87
CA GLU A 139 -14.50 -14.96 -7.19
C GLU A 139 -13.70 -15.62 -6.06
N ARG A 140 -12.68 -14.95 -5.52
CA ARG A 140 -11.91 -15.50 -4.39
C ARG A 140 -12.79 -15.70 -3.15
N LEU A 141 -13.71 -14.77 -2.87
CA LEU A 141 -14.66 -14.87 -1.76
C LEU A 141 -15.66 -16.04 -1.90
N SER A 142 -16.05 -16.40 -3.12
CA SER A 142 -16.99 -17.50 -3.37
C SER A 142 -16.36 -18.88 -3.19
N GLN A 143 -15.04 -18.97 -3.33
CA GLN A 143 -14.26 -20.20 -3.13
C GLN A 143 -13.97 -20.49 -1.65
N LEU A 144 -14.08 -19.49 -0.78
CA LEU A 144 -13.87 -19.71 0.65
C LEU A 144 -14.98 -20.55 1.27
N PRO A 145 -14.66 -21.46 2.20
CA PRO A 145 -15.64 -22.29 2.87
C PRO A 145 -16.73 -21.41 3.51
N SER A 146 -17.98 -21.67 3.14
CA SER A 146 -19.12 -20.97 3.71
C SER A 146 -19.27 -21.36 5.18
N HIS A 147 -19.60 -20.38 6.01
CA HIS A 147 -19.92 -20.60 7.40
C HIS A 147 -21.24 -21.38 7.50
N ARG A 148 -21.20 -22.70 7.35
CA ARG A 148 -22.16 -23.56 8.05
C ARG A 148 -21.67 -23.65 9.49
N SER A 149 -22.06 -22.64 10.28
CA SER A 149 -22.20 -22.79 11.72
C SER A 149 -23.00 -24.05 11.96
N VAL A 150 -22.34 -25.11 12.43
CA VAL A 150 -23.03 -26.18 13.13
C VAL A 150 -23.45 -25.59 14.48
N HIS A 151 -24.74 -25.75 14.75
CA HIS A 151 -25.50 -25.23 15.88
C HIS A 151 -24.83 -25.38 17.25
#